data_AF-X0ZMD7-F1
#
_entry.id   AF-X0ZMD7-F1
#
_cell.length_a   1.000
_cell.length_b   1.000
_cell.length_c   1.000
_cell.angle_alpha   90.00
_cell.angle_beta   90.00
_cell.angle_gamma   90.00
#
_symmetry.space_group_name_H-M   'P 1'
#
loop_
_entity.id
_entity.type
_entity.pdbx_description
1 polymer ?
#
loop_
_entity_poly.entity_id
_entity_poly.type
_entity_poly.pdbx_seq_one_letter_code
_entity_poly.pdbx_strand_id
1 'polypeptide(L)'
;HIVFQELATLINLKNQLGKISWDTAYYAFTEILNNAIEHSESKECSVSLSLDPYRFNFVVRDFGIGIFYSVFSKFGLPSENAAIGELIKGKTTTMKERHAGEGVFFTSKAADTVSFRSHRTNLIFDNLRRDVFVEERRFIKGTQVDFGISRHSKRRLDKLFQEFAPEEFEYRFEKTRVQVKLFKEAWISRSEAKRLLVGLDKFGEITLDFKGVKSIGQGFSDEVFRVFKNAHKG
;
A
#
# COMPACT_ATOMS: atom_id res chain seq x y z
N HIS A 1 18.84 -5.10 6.84
CA HIS A 1 19.66 -3.86 6.77
C HIS A 1 20.94 -4.04 5.96
N ILE A 2 21.67 -5.16 6.11
CA ILE A 2 22.92 -5.43 5.38
C ILE A 2 22.74 -5.42 3.84
N VAL A 3 21.73 -6.13 3.33
CA VAL A 3 21.49 -6.28 1.88
C VAL A 3 21.38 -4.95 1.13
N PHE A 4 20.59 -3.98 1.63
CA PHE A 4 20.47 -2.68 0.97
C PHE A 4 21.80 -1.93 0.97
N GLN A 5 22.53 -1.93 2.09
CA GLN A 5 23.78 -1.21 2.21
C GLN A 5 24.86 -1.78 1.29
N GLU A 6 24.94 -3.10 1.18
CA GLU A 6 25.86 -3.78 0.24
C GLU A 6 25.55 -3.36 -1.20
N LEU A 7 24.31 -3.52 -1.64
CA LEU A 7 23.90 -3.17 -3.00
C LEU A 7 24.04 -1.66 -3.29
N ALA A 8 23.70 -0.81 -2.32
CA ALA A 8 23.86 0.64 -2.44
C ALA A 8 25.32 1.06 -2.55
N THR A 9 26.24 0.34 -1.91
CA THR A 9 27.69 0.60 -2.00
C THR A 9 28.22 0.29 -3.39
N LEU A 10 27.79 -0.83 -4.00
CA LEU A 10 28.21 -1.25 -5.34
C LEU A 10 27.94 -0.21 -6.42
N ILE A 11 26.85 0.56 -6.29
CA ILE A 11 26.47 1.62 -7.25
C ILE A 11 26.72 3.04 -6.70
N ASN A 12 27.44 3.17 -5.59
CA ASN A 12 27.71 4.43 -4.90
C ASN A 12 26.45 5.28 -4.65
N LEU A 13 25.33 4.63 -4.34
CA LEU A 13 23.99 5.21 -4.34
C LEU A 13 23.85 6.41 -3.38
N LYS A 14 24.54 6.35 -2.23
CA LYS A 14 24.47 7.40 -1.19
C LYS A 14 24.92 8.77 -1.70
N ASN A 15 25.88 8.79 -2.62
CA ASN A 15 26.38 10.02 -3.23
C ASN A 15 25.55 10.46 -4.45
N GLN A 16 24.65 9.60 -4.93
CA GLN A 16 23.82 9.85 -6.11
C GLN A 16 22.39 10.29 -5.76
N LEU A 17 21.95 10.06 -4.52
CA LEU A 17 20.64 10.44 -4.00
C LEU A 17 20.74 11.62 -3.03
N GLY A 18 19.77 12.53 -3.11
CA GLY A 18 19.52 13.48 -2.02
C GLY A 18 19.09 12.74 -0.76
N LYS A 19 19.37 13.32 0.42
CA LYS A 19 19.08 12.71 1.73
C LYS A 19 17.65 12.17 1.84
N ILE A 20 16.65 12.95 1.41
CA ILE A 20 15.23 12.54 1.43
C ILE A 20 15.00 11.28 0.60
N SER A 21 15.53 11.24 -0.62
CA SER A 21 15.39 10.07 -1.50
C SER A 21 16.12 8.85 -0.93
N TRP A 22 17.29 9.03 -0.32
CA TRP A 22 18.00 7.96 0.36
C TRP A 22 17.20 7.38 1.53
N ASP A 23 16.72 8.23 2.44
CA ASP A 23 15.96 7.81 3.62
C ASP A 23 14.67 7.06 3.20
N THR A 24 13.96 7.57 2.19
CA THR A 24 12.77 6.94 1.64
C THR A 24 13.06 5.60 0.96
N ALA A 25 14.12 5.52 0.14
CA ALA A 25 14.53 4.30 -0.52
C ALA A 25 14.92 3.21 0.49
N TYR A 26 15.69 3.57 1.52
CA TYR A 26 16.14 2.67 2.57
C TYR A 26 14.96 2.09 3.36
N TYR A 27 14.03 2.95 3.77
CA TYR A 27 12.80 2.56 4.46
C TYR A 27 11.96 1.61 3.61
N ALA A 28 11.58 2.04 2.40
CA ALA A 28 10.72 1.27 1.50
C ALA A 28 11.31 -0.10 1.16
N PHE A 29 12.61 -0.14 0.85
CA PHE A 29 13.30 -1.38 0.56
C PHE A 29 13.28 -2.35 1.75
N THR A 30 13.53 -1.84 2.96
CA THR A 30 13.53 -2.66 4.17
C THR A 30 12.15 -3.24 4.44
N GLU A 31 11.10 -2.41 4.37
CA GLU A 31 9.73 -2.87 4.57
C GLU A 31 9.32 -3.92 3.54
N ILE A 32 9.64 -3.70 2.26
CA ILE A 32 9.30 -4.64 1.18
C ILE A 32 10.09 -5.95 1.33
N LEU A 33 11.38 -5.89 1.62
CA LEU A 33 12.21 -7.09 1.77
C LEU A 33 11.80 -7.91 3.01
N ASN A 34 11.49 -7.26 4.13
CA ASN A 34 10.98 -7.95 5.32
C ASN A 34 9.64 -8.65 5.03
N ASN A 35 8.71 -7.97 4.34
CA ASN A 35 7.46 -8.59 3.89
C ASN A 35 7.72 -9.84 3.02
N ALA A 36 8.68 -9.76 2.10
CA ALA A 36 9.07 -10.91 1.28
C ALA A 36 9.61 -12.06 2.14
N ILE A 37 10.47 -11.78 3.12
CA ILE A 37 11.06 -12.79 4.02
C ILE A 37 9.98 -13.44 4.92
N GLU A 38 9.09 -12.64 5.48
CA GLU A 38 8.19 -13.07 6.56
C GLU A 38 6.87 -13.66 6.06
N HIS A 39 6.43 -13.27 4.86
CA HIS A 39 5.08 -13.59 4.39
C HIS A 39 5.02 -14.36 3.07
N SER A 40 6.12 -14.47 2.32
CA SER A 40 6.07 -15.15 1.02
C SER A 40 6.05 -16.67 1.13
N GLU A 41 6.60 -17.25 2.21
CA GLU A 41 6.93 -18.69 2.29
C GLU A 41 7.92 -19.16 1.20
N SER A 42 8.60 -18.21 0.53
CA SER A 42 9.63 -18.49 -0.46
C SER A 42 10.97 -18.77 0.22
N LYS A 43 11.74 -19.72 -0.32
CA LYS A 43 13.13 -19.97 0.09
C LYS A 43 14.10 -18.93 -0.47
N GLU A 44 13.70 -18.28 -1.56
CA GLU A 44 14.55 -17.38 -2.32
C GLU A 44 13.82 -16.07 -2.60
N CYS A 45 14.59 -14.99 -2.64
CA CYS A 45 14.14 -13.66 -3.04
C CYS A 45 15.19 -13.05 -3.96
N SER A 46 14.75 -12.42 -5.04
CA SER A 46 15.61 -11.66 -5.93
C SER A 46 15.46 -10.17 -5.67
N VAL A 47 16.57 -9.44 -5.76
CA VAL A 47 16.61 -8.00 -5.59
C VAL A 47 17.43 -7.40 -6.72
N SER A 48 16.96 -6.31 -7.31
CA SER A 48 17.73 -5.51 -8.25
C SER A 48 17.60 -4.02 -7.95
N LEU A 49 18.68 -3.30 -8.19
CA LEU A 49 18.72 -1.84 -8.13
C LEU A 49 19.01 -1.30 -9.52
N SER A 50 18.40 -0.17 -9.87
CA SER A 50 18.72 0.59 -11.07
C SER A 50 18.73 2.08 -10.75
N LEU A 51 19.69 2.79 -11.33
CA LEU A 51 19.85 4.22 -11.17
C LEU A 51 20.00 4.81 -12.56
N ASP A 52 19.08 5.68 -12.93
CA ASP A 52 19.17 6.50 -14.13
C ASP A 52 19.47 7.97 -13.75
N PRO A 53 19.68 8.87 -14.72
CA PRO A 53 20.01 10.27 -14.41
C PRO A 53 18.98 11.00 -13.54
N TYR A 54 17.72 10.57 -13.53
CA TYR A 54 16.60 11.25 -12.86
C TYR A 54 16.01 10.46 -11.69
N ARG A 55 16.04 9.13 -11.75
CA ARG A 55 15.33 8.25 -10.82
C ARG A 55 16.21 7.11 -10.31
N PHE A 56 15.89 6.70 -9.10
CA PHE A 56 16.33 5.45 -8.52
C PHE A 56 15.14 4.51 -8.44
N ASN A 57 15.36 3.28 -8.87
CA ASN A 57 14.35 2.23 -8.81
C ASN A 57 14.96 0.97 -8.20
N PHE A 58 14.13 0.19 -7.53
CA PHE A 58 14.48 -1.16 -7.13
C PHE A 58 13.33 -2.10 -7.36
N VAL A 59 13.68 -3.38 -7.52
CA VAL A 59 12.72 -4.47 -7.59
C VAL A 59 13.07 -5.45 -6.48
N VAL A 60 12.06 -5.85 -5.70
CA VAL A 60 12.13 -7.00 -4.80
C VAL A 60 11.11 -8.01 -5.27
N ARG A 61 11.53 -9.26 -5.44
CA ARG A 61 10.65 -10.33 -5.91
C ARG A 61 10.86 -11.61 -5.13
N ASP A 62 9.78 -12.09 -4.53
CA ASP A 62 9.68 -13.44 -3.99
C ASP A 62 9.02 -14.40 -5.01
N PHE A 63 9.15 -15.70 -4.75
CA PHE A 63 8.56 -16.77 -5.58
C PHE A 63 7.55 -17.61 -4.78
N GLY A 64 6.95 -16.97 -3.78
CA GLY A 64 6.12 -17.56 -2.76
C GLY A 64 4.64 -17.62 -3.11
N ILE A 65 3.80 -17.51 -2.08
CA ILE A 65 2.34 -17.60 -2.17
C ILE A 65 1.67 -16.37 -2.79
N GLY A 66 2.35 -15.23 -2.80
CA GLY A 66 1.81 -13.96 -3.32
C GLY A 66 1.06 -13.12 -2.27
N ILE A 67 1.26 -11.80 -2.32
CA ILE A 67 0.75 -10.85 -1.31
C ILE A 67 -0.78 -10.83 -1.23
N PHE A 68 -1.48 -10.80 -2.38
CA PHE A 68 -2.94 -10.74 -2.40
C PHE A 68 -3.54 -12.05 -1.91
N TYR A 69 -2.97 -13.18 -2.31
CA TYR A 69 -3.39 -14.51 -1.85
C TYR A 69 -3.17 -14.70 -0.34
N SER A 70 -2.04 -14.23 0.19
CA SER A 70 -1.72 -14.28 1.62
C SER A 70 -2.76 -13.53 2.46
N VAL A 71 -3.11 -12.29 2.04
CA VAL A 71 -4.15 -11.48 2.70
C VAL A 71 -5.53 -12.11 2.51
N PHE A 72 -5.89 -12.51 1.29
CA PHE A 72 -7.16 -13.19 1.00
C PHE A 72 -7.38 -14.40 1.91
N SER A 73 -6.39 -15.30 1.98
CA SER A 73 -6.49 -16.56 2.71
C SER A 73 -6.61 -16.35 4.22
N LYS A 74 -5.79 -15.46 4.79
CA LYS A 74 -5.75 -15.26 6.25
C LYS A 74 -6.92 -14.46 6.79
N PHE A 75 -7.51 -13.58 5.99
CA PHE A 75 -8.68 -12.80 6.39
C PHE A 75 -10.01 -13.43 5.95
N GLY A 76 -9.99 -14.60 5.30
CA GLY A 76 -11.20 -15.28 4.81
C GLY A 76 -11.99 -14.41 3.84
N LEU A 77 -11.30 -13.62 3.02
CA LEU A 77 -11.94 -12.71 2.07
C LEU A 77 -12.56 -13.50 0.91
N PRO A 78 -13.56 -12.95 0.20
CA PRO A 78 -14.20 -13.69 -0.89
C PRO A 78 -13.33 -13.85 -2.15
N SER A 79 -12.25 -13.06 -2.29
CA SER A 79 -11.33 -13.13 -3.44
C SER A 79 -10.03 -12.35 -3.18
N GLU A 80 -9.01 -12.57 -4.01
CA GLU A 80 -7.79 -11.72 -4.05
C GLU A 80 -8.13 -10.25 -4.36
N ASN A 81 -9.17 -9.97 -5.14
CA ASN A 81 -9.60 -8.59 -5.40
C ASN A 81 -10.10 -7.89 -4.14
N ALA A 82 -10.73 -8.61 -3.22
CA ALA A 82 -11.09 -8.04 -1.92
C ALA A 82 -9.86 -7.75 -1.06
N ALA A 83 -8.79 -8.55 -1.18
CA ALA A 83 -7.53 -8.32 -0.48
C ALA A 83 -6.81 -7.04 -0.91
N ILE A 84 -6.91 -6.66 -2.19
CA ILE A 84 -6.41 -5.36 -2.69
C ILE A 84 -7.03 -4.21 -1.88
N GLY A 85 -8.34 -4.29 -1.63
CA GLY A 85 -9.08 -3.33 -0.82
C GLY A 85 -8.49 -3.15 0.58
N GLU A 86 -8.27 -4.25 1.28
CA GLU A 86 -7.71 -4.23 2.63
C GLU A 86 -6.27 -3.67 2.65
N LEU A 87 -5.45 -3.99 1.64
CA LEU A 87 -4.10 -3.41 1.52
C LEU A 87 -4.13 -1.89 1.28
N ILE A 88 -5.06 -1.40 0.46
CA ILE A 88 -5.20 0.05 0.19
C ILE A 88 -5.64 0.80 1.45
N LYS A 89 -6.54 0.21 2.24
CA LYS A 89 -7.04 0.82 3.49
C LYS A 89 -5.94 0.94 4.55
N GLY A 90 -4.96 0.04 4.56
CA GLY A 90 -3.91 -0.03 5.57
C GLY A 90 -4.33 -0.79 6.84
N LYS A 91 -3.43 -0.89 7.83
CA LYS A 91 -3.57 -1.72 9.04
C LYS A 91 -3.83 -3.21 8.72
N THR A 92 -3.33 -3.65 7.57
CA THR A 92 -3.53 -4.99 7.05
C THR A 92 -2.23 -5.75 7.18
N THR A 93 -2.13 -6.50 8.26
CA THR A 93 -1.01 -7.41 8.56
C THR A 93 -1.53 -8.82 8.69
N THR A 94 -0.75 -9.75 8.16
CA THR A 94 -1.02 -11.15 8.33
C THR A 94 -0.40 -11.77 9.59
N MET A 95 0.30 -10.93 10.38
CA MET A 95 0.99 -11.27 11.63
C MET A 95 0.86 -10.10 12.63
N LYS A 96 -0.32 -9.93 13.22
CA LYS A 96 -0.66 -8.80 14.11
C LYS A 96 0.25 -8.67 15.33
N GLU A 97 0.82 -9.78 15.82
CA GLU A 97 1.70 -9.79 16.98
C GLU A 97 3.11 -9.26 16.70
N ARG A 98 3.52 -9.19 15.42
CA ARG A 98 4.88 -8.78 15.02
C ARG A 98 4.91 -7.51 14.16
N HIS A 99 3.84 -7.23 13.43
CA HIS A 99 3.78 -6.06 12.55
C HIS A 99 2.41 -5.40 12.64
N ALA A 100 2.40 -4.06 12.70
CA ALA A 100 1.17 -3.26 12.70
C ALA A 100 0.43 -3.26 11.34
N GLY A 101 1.05 -3.77 10.26
CA GLY A 101 0.42 -3.86 8.93
C GLY A 101 0.42 -2.55 8.16
N GLU A 102 1.41 -1.72 8.45
CA GLU A 102 1.51 -0.35 7.94
C GLU A 102 2.58 -0.23 6.86
N GLY A 103 3.54 -1.17 6.80
CA GLY A 103 4.69 -1.12 5.89
C GLY A 103 4.31 -1.02 4.42
N VAL A 104 3.37 -1.86 3.95
CA VAL A 104 2.85 -1.80 2.57
C VAL A 104 2.14 -0.48 2.31
N PHE A 105 1.34 0.00 3.28
CA PHE A 105 0.60 1.24 3.15
C PHE A 105 1.56 2.43 3.05
N PHE A 106 2.46 2.61 4.01
CA PHE A 106 3.41 3.72 4.01
C PHE A 106 4.38 3.66 2.84
N THR A 107 4.86 2.47 2.48
CA THR A 107 5.70 2.31 1.27
C THR A 107 4.94 2.72 0.01
N SER A 108 3.66 2.36 -0.09
CA SER A 108 2.81 2.75 -1.23
C SER A 108 2.63 4.26 -1.37
N LYS A 109 2.68 5.00 -0.24
CA LYS A 109 2.59 6.47 -0.22
C LYS A 109 3.95 7.17 -0.27
N ALA A 110 5.04 6.51 0.11
CA ALA A 110 6.35 7.15 0.16
C ALA A 110 7.02 7.27 -1.22
N ALA A 111 6.77 6.31 -2.12
CA ALA A 111 7.32 6.29 -3.47
C ALA A 111 6.77 7.41 -4.37
N ASP A 112 7.48 7.75 -5.45
CA ASP A 112 6.85 8.50 -6.55
C ASP A 112 5.93 7.57 -7.36
N THR A 113 6.42 6.36 -7.61
CA THR A 113 5.65 5.27 -8.23
C THR A 113 6.00 3.96 -7.55
N VAL A 114 5.01 3.13 -7.24
CA VAL A 114 5.26 1.78 -6.76
C VAL A 114 4.15 0.83 -7.21
N SER A 115 4.51 -0.39 -7.57
CA SER A 115 3.55 -1.42 -7.93
C SER A 115 3.77 -2.73 -7.21
N PHE A 116 2.69 -3.37 -6.79
CA PHE A 116 2.66 -4.69 -6.17
C PHE A 116 2.00 -5.65 -7.15
N ARG A 117 2.82 -6.45 -7.83
CA ARG A 117 2.37 -7.47 -8.77
C ARG A 117 2.40 -8.83 -8.11
N SER A 118 1.29 -9.55 -8.15
CA SER A 118 1.19 -10.92 -7.66
C SER A 118 0.17 -11.68 -8.51
N HIS A 119 0.51 -12.89 -8.93
CA HIS A 119 -0.32 -13.66 -9.86
C HIS A 119 -0.65 -12.86 -11.12
N ARG A 120 -1.94 -12.64 -11.39
CA ARG A 120 -2.42 -11.86 -12.54
C ARG A 120 -2.66 -10.39 -12.19
N THR A 121 -2.58 -10.01 -10.93
CA THR A 121 -2.97 -8.69 -10.46
C THR A 121 -1.75 -7.80 -10.32
N ASN A 122 -1.83 -6.56 -10.80
CA ASN A 122 -0.86 -5.52 -10.52
C ASN A 122 -1.56 -4.30 -9.93
N LEU A 123 -1.28 -4.00 -8.65
CA LEU A 123 -1.76 -2.81 -7.96
C LEU A 123 -0.70 -1.71 -8.07
N ILE A 124 -1.05 -0.58 -8.67
CA ILE A 124 -0.10 0.50 -8.97
C ILE A 124 -0.52 1.76 -8.21
N PHE A 125 0.45 2.39 -7.56
CA PHE A 125 0.35 3.70 -6.94
C PHE A 125 1.20 4.69 -7.75
N ASP A 126 0.56 5.64 -8.42
CA ASP A 126 1.20 6.77 -9.09
C ASP A 126 0.97 8.03 -8.25
N ASN A 127 1.91 8.28 -7.34
CA ASN A 127 1.81 9.38 -6.40
C ASN A 127 2.12 10.75 -7.03
N LEU A 128 2.71 10.77 -8.24
CA LEU A 128 2.91 11.98 -9.04
C LEU A 128 1.57 12.45 -9.63
N ARG A 129 0.74 11.50 -10.09
CA ARG A 129 -0.62 11.77 -10.59
C ARG A 129 -1.69 11.76 -9.51
N ARG A 130 -1.32 11.36 -8.28
CA ARG A 130 -2.24 11.12 -7.16
C ARG A 130 -3.31 10.10 -7.53
N ASP A 131 -2.90 9.03 -8.19
CA ASP A 131 -3.78 8.00 -8.69
C ASP A 131 -3.35 6.61 -8.22
N VAL A 132 -4.34 5.72 -8.11
CA VAL A 132 -4.14 4.30 -7.83
C VAL A 132 -4.99 3.54 -8.84
N PHE A 133 -4.49 2.42 -9.33
CA PHE A 133 -5.23 1.58 -10.25
C PHE A 133 -4.77 0.13 -10.19
N VAL A 134 -5.64 -0.76 -10.66
CA VAL A 134 -5.40 -2.19 -10.74
C VAL A 134 -5.49 -2.60 -12.19
N GLU A 135 -4.52 -3.37 -12.65
CA GLU A 135 -4.52 -3.95 -14.01
C GLU A 135 -4.29 -5.46 -13.95
N GLU A 136 -4.83 -6.18 -14.95
CA GLU A 136 -4.52 -7.60 -15.13
C GLU A 136 -3.28 -7.75 -16.02
N ARG A 137 -2.36 -8.61 -15.61
CA ARG A 137 -1.10 -8.92 -16.28
C ARG A 137 -0.95 -10.42 -16.44
N ARG A 138 0.05 -10.84 -17.24
CA ARG A 138 0.46 -12.25 -17.31
C ARG A 138 0.78 -12.76 -15.91
N PHE A 139 0.32 -13.99 -15.62
CA PHE A 139 0.55 -14.66 -14.35
C PHE A 139 2.05 -14.73 -14.00
N ILE A 140 2.38 -14.40 -12.75
CA ILE A 140 3.67 -14.70 -12.11
C ILE A 140 3.42 -15.45 -10.79
N LYS A 141 4.35 -16.33 -10.40
CA LYS A 141 4.35 -16.89 -9.04
C LYS A 141 4.99 -15.90 -8.06
N GLY A 142 4.44 -15.79 -6.86
CA GLY A 142 4.93 -14.90 -5.80
C GLY A 142 4.54 -13.44 -6.00
N THR A 143 5.23 -12.56 -5.29
CA THR A 143 5.07 -11.11 -5.38
C THR A 143 6.30 -10.47 -5.98
N GLN A 144 6.11 -9.51 -6.89
CA GLN A 144 7.12 -8.56 -7.32
C GLN A 144 6.67 -7.15 -6.91
N VAL A 145 7.57 -6.41 -6.27
CA VAL A 145 7.36 -5.00 -5.95
C VAL A 145 8.38 -4.16 -6.71
N ASP A 146 7.87 -3.29 -7.57
CA ASP A 146 8.66 -2.33 -8.33
C ASP A 146 8.51 -0.97 -7.67
N PHE A 147 9.59 -0.39 -7.17
CA PHE A 147 9.61 0.91 -6.51
C PHE A 147 10.40 1.91 -7.33
N GLY A 148 9.93 3.14 -7.41
CA GLY A 148 10.60 4.26 -8.07
C GLY A 148 10.47 5.57 -7.31
N ILE A 149 11.58 6.30 -7.23
CA ILE A 149 11.65 7.64 -6.64
C ILE A 149 12.63 8.53 -7.43
N SER A 150 12.30 9.82 -7.53
CA SER A 150 13.23 10.85 -8.01
C SER A 150 14.49 10.89 -7.14
N ARG A 151 15.64 11.14 -7.75
CA ARG A 151 16.92 11.30 -7.04
C ARG A 151 16.92 12.50 -6.08
N HIS A 152 16.03 13.47 -6.32
CA HIS A 152 15.89 14.70 -5.54
C HIS A 152 14.43 14.90 -5.10
N SER A 153 13.83 13.85 -4.54
CA SER A 153 12.46 13.93 -4.04
C SER A 153 12.35 14.94 -2.90
N LYS A 154 11.20 15.62 -2.85
CA LYS A 154 10.82 16.53 -1.76
C LYS A 154 9.83 15.89 -0.79
N ARG A 155 9.40 14.64 -1.07
CA ARG A 155 8.42 13.91 -0.25
C ARG A 155 9.15 13.30 0.95
N ARG A 156 8.96 13.89 2.13
CA ARG A 156 9.63 13.43 3.36
C ARG A 156 8.77 12.41 4.11
N LEU A 157 9.42 11.36 4.64
CA LEU A 157 8.75 10.32 5.43
C LEU A 157 8.11 10.88 6.71
N ASP A 158 8.74 11.81 7.40
CA ASP A 158 8.19 12.40 8.63
C ASP A 158 6.87 13.14 8.36
N LYS A 159 6.76 13.82 7.22
CA LYS A 159 5.51 14.47 6.80
C LYS A 159 4.43 13.45 6.43
N LEU A 160 4.82 12.34 5.82
CA LEU A 160 3.91 11.23 5.53
C LEU A 160 3.40 10.57 6.81
N PHE A 161 4.28 10.27 7.76
CA PHE A 161 3.88 9.72 9.05
C PHE A 161 2.99 10.71 9.80
N GLN A 162 3.33 11.99 9.83
CA GLN A 162 2.48 13.01 10.44
C GLN A 162 1.08 13.11 9.80
N GLU A 163 0.94 12.83 8.51
CA GLU A 163 -0.36 12.85 7.82
C GLU A 163 -1.28 11.72 8.28
N PHE A 164 -0.75 10.51 8.44
CA PHE A 164 -1.55 9.32 8.73
C PHE A 164 -1.51 8.85 10.20
N ALA A 165 -0.46 9.27 10.91
CA ALA A 165 -0.17 9.00 12.29
C ALA A 165 0.26 10.30 13.01
N PRO A 166 -0.63 11.30 13.13
CA PRO A 166 -0.32 12.58 13.75
C PRO A 166 -0.18 12.48 15.28
N GLU A 167 0.41 13.51 15.87
CA GLU A 167 0.62 13.64 17.31
C GLU A 167 -0.70 13.64 18.11
N GLU A 168 -1.80 14.17 17.55
CA GLU A 168 -3.14 14.12 18.14
C GLU A 168 -3.64 12.68 18.37
N PHE A 169 -3.07 11.70 17.67
CA PHE A 169 -3.32 10.27 17.84
C PHE A 169 -2.13 9.53 18.49
N GLU A 170 -1.25 10.25 19.19
CA GLU A 170 -0.02 9.71 19.82
C GLU A 170 0.89 9.00 18.81
N TYR A 171 0.95 9.52 17.58
CA TYR A 171 1.68 8.91 16.46
C TYR A 171 1.23 7.49 16.10
N ARG A 172 0.00 7.11 16.48
CA ARG A 172 -0.64 5.89 15.98
C ARG A 172 -1.23 6.14 14.60
N PHE A 173 -1.07 5.19 13.69
CA PHE A 173 -1.73 5.24 12.39
C PHE A 173 -3.24 5.25 12.61
N GLU A 174 -3.91 6.39 12.46
CA GLU A 174 -5.34 6.54 12.77
C GLU A 174 -6.13 7.15 11.63
N LYS A 175 -5.45 7.66 10.58
CA LYS A 175 -6.11 8.21 9.40
C LYS A 175 -5.98 7.27 8.22
N THR A 176 -7.00 7.16 7.39
CA THR A 176 -6.90 6.48 6.09
C THR A 176 -7.67 7.20 4.99
N ARG A 177 -7.25 6.99 3.74
CA ARG A 177 -7.94 7.52 2.56
C ARG A 177 -8.23 6.41 1.56
N VAL A 178 -9.51 6.19 1.29
CA VAL A 178 -9.99 5.14 0.39
C VAL A 178 -10.51 5.76 -0.91
N GLN A 179 -9.91 5.39 -2.03
CA GLN A 179 -10.44 5.77 -3.36
C GLN A 179 -11.56 4.81 -3.75
N VAL A 180 -12.79 5.31 -3.70
CA VAL A 180 -14.01 4.50 -3.86
C VAL A 180 -14.08 3.88 -5.27
N LYS A 181 -13.57 4.60 -6.28
CA LYS A 181 -13.53 4.13 -7.68
C LYS A 181 -12.76 2.82 -7.89
N LEU A 182 -11.84 2.45 -6.99
CA LEU A 182 -11.00 1.25 -7.14
C LEU A 182 -11.78 -0.06 -7.02
N PHE A 183 -12.94 -0.02 -6.35
CA PHE A 183 -13.76 -1.20 -6.15
C PHE A 183 -14.89 -1.28 -7.16
N LYS A 184 -15.48 -0.12 -7.51
CA LYS A 184 -16.60 -0.04 -8.47
C LYS A 184 -16.83 1.40 -8.93
N GLU A 185 -17.29 1.55 -10.17
CA GLU A 185 -17.66 2.86 -10.74
C GLU A 185 -19.02 3.38 -10.26
N ALA A 186 -19.96 2.49 -9.88
CA ALA A 186 -21.30 2.86 -9.44
C ALA A 186 -21.72 2.03 -8.22
N TRP A 187 -22.27 2.69 -7.20
CA TRP A 187 -22.66 2.08 -5.93
C TRP A 187 -24.14 2.30 -5.69
N ILE A 188 -24.91 1.27 -5.37
CA ILE A 188 -26.38 1.38 -5.31
C ILE A 188 -26.90 0.95 -3.94
N SER A 189 -26.37 -0.14 -3.41
CA SER A 189 -26.96 -0.87 -2.28
C SER A 189 -26.22 -0.66 -0.95
N ARG A 190 -26.95 -0.87 0.16
CA ARG A 190 -26.37 -0.94 1.51
C ARG A 190 -25.31 -2.03 1.64
N SER A 191 -25.53 -3.20 1.03
CA SER A 191 -24.58 -4.31 1.09
C SER A 191 -23.25 -3.99 0.42
N GLU A 192 -23.25 -3.15 -0.63
CA GLU A 192 -22.01 -2.65 -1.22
C GLU A 192 -21.30 -1.68 -0.27
N ALA A 193 -22.02 -0.73 0.32
CA ALA A 193 -21.44 0.18 1.33
C ALA A 193 -20.80 -0.61 2.49
N LYS A 194 -21.51 -1.59 3.05
CA LYS A 194 -20.96 -2.44 4.13
C LYS A 194 -19.64 -3.09 3.74
N ARG A 195 -19.52 -3.64 2.52
CA ARG A 195 -18.27 -4.23 2.02
C ARG A 195 -17.14 -3.21 1.90
N LEU A 196 -17.42 -2.00 1.43
CA LEU A 196 -16.43 -0.92 1.37
C LEU A 196 -15.94 -0.55 2.78
N LEU A 197 -16.86 -0.49 3.74
CA LEU A 197 -16.62 0.00 5.10
C LEU A 197 -15.96 -1.03 6.04
N VAL A 198 -15.94 -2.32 5.68
CA VAL A 198 -15.29 -3.36 6.51
C VAL A 198 -13.86 -2.93 6.88
N GLY A 199 -13.55 -2.99 8.17
CA GLY A 199 -12.21 -2.72 8.70
C GLY A 199 -11.87 -1.24 8.82
N LEU A 200 -12.72 -0.33 8.33
CA LEU A 200 -12.51 1.12 8.48
C LEU A 200 -12.81 1.62 9.90
N ASP A 201 -13.58 0.86 10.67
CA ASP A 201 -13.88 1.11 12.09
C ASP A 201 -12.64 1.11 13.00
N LYS A 202 -11.49 0.66 12.49
CA LYS A 202 -10.19 0.67 13.18
C LYS A 202 -9.45 2.01 13.10
N PHE A 203 -9.98 2.98 12.36
CA PHE A 203 -9.35 4.28 12.13
C PHE A 203 -10.15 5.38 12.81
N GLY A 204 -9.47 6.26 13.55
CA GLY A 204 -10.07 7.48 14.09
C GLY A 204 -10.56 8.46 13.02
N GLU A 205 -9.91 8.52 11.84
CA GLU A 205 -10.34 9.38 10.74
C GLU A 205 -10.36 8.63 9.39
N ILE A 206 -11.48 8.71 8.68
CA ILE A 206 -11.67 8.03 7.38
C ILE A 206 -12.05 9.06 6.32
N THR A 207 -11.21 9.20 5.30
CA THR A 207 -11.53 9.97 4.09
C THR A 207 -11.96 9.03 2.97
N LEU A 208 -13.22 9.12 2.56
CA LEU A 208 -13.73 8.44 1.35
C LEU A 208 -13.63 9.38 0.15
N ASP A 209 -12.78 9.04 -0.82
CA ASP A 209 -12.60 9.81 -2.04
C ASP A 209 -13.50 9.27 -3.16
N PHE A 210 -14.53 10.05 -3.49
CA PHE A 210 -15.51 9.74 -4.54
C PHE A 210 -15.11 10.22 -5.93
N LYS A 211 -13.91 10.79 -6.11
CA LYS A 211 -13.44 11.21 -7.44
C LYS A 211 -13.43 10.02 -8.41
N GLY A 212 -14.11 10.17 -9.54
CA GLY A 212 -14.24 9.11 -10.56
C GLY A 212 -15.35 8.09 -10.31
N VAL A 213 -16.14 8.23 -9.23
CA VAL A 213 -17.36 7.45 -9.03
C VAL A 213 -18.48 8.06 -9.89
N LYS A 214 -19.12 7.26 -10.74
CA LYS A 214 -20.19 7.67 -11.65
C LYS A 214 -21.49 7.98 -10.91
N SER A 215 -21.85 7.17 -9.91
CA SER A 215 -23.07 7.37 -9.13
C SER A 215 -23.04 6.65 -7.78
N ILE A 216 -23.76 7.21 -6.80
CA ILE A 216 -24.06 6.60 -5.51
C ILE A 216 -25.59 6.59 -5.28
N GLY A 217 -26.13 5.44 -4.89
CA GLY A 217 -27.56 5.26 -4.61
C GLY A 217 -27.90 5.57 -3.15
N GLN A 218 -29.17 5.83 -2.88
CA GLN A 218 -29.66 6.21 -1.56
C GLN A 218 -29.28 5.18 -0.47
N GLY A 219 -29.38 3.89 -0.78
CA GLY A 219 -29.01 2.83 0.16
C GLY A 219 -27.53 2.87 0.54
N PHE A 220 -26.65 3.10 -0.43
CA PHE A 220 -25.21 3.28 -0.17
C PHE A 220 -24.96 4.52 0.70
N SER A 221 -25.53 5.67 0.33
CA SER A 221 -25.32 6.94 1.05
C SER A 221 -25.82 6.87 2.50
N ASP A 222 -26.97 6.25 2.72
CA ASP A 222 -27.55 6.07 4.05
C ASP A 222 -26.67 5.20 4.95
N GLU A 223 -26.11 4.12 4.41
CA GLU A 223 -25.21 3.24 5.16
C GLU A 223 -23.91 3.96 5.54
N VAL A 224 -23.27 4.66 4.59
CA VAL A 224 -21.98 5.33 4.81
C VAL A 224 -22.11 6.53 5.75
N PHE A 225 -23.00 7.47 5.43
CA PHE A 225 -22.99 8.78 6.09
C PHE A 225 -23.86 8.85 7.34
N ARG A 226 -24.80 7.91 7.51
CA ARG A 226 -25.69 7.87 8.69
C ARG A 226 -25.44 6.62 9.53
N VAL A 227 -25.58 5.42 8.99
CA VAL A 227 -25.53 4.18 9.80
C VAL A 227 -24.13 3.97 10.37
N PHE A 228 -23.10 3.90 9.51
CA PHE A 228 -21.73 3.65 9.92
C PHE A 228 -21.20 4.77 10.82
N LYS A 229 -21.38 6.03 10.40
CA LYS A 229 -20.98 7.19 11.21
C LYS A 229 -21.62 7.21 12.60
N ASN A 230 -22.91 6.84 12.73
CA ASN A 230 -23.58 6.82 14.02
C ASN A 230 -23.18 5.62 14.88
N ALA A 231 -22.83 4.49 14.27
CA ALA A 231 -22.34 3.30 14.97
C ALA A 231 -20.92 3.49 15.50
N HIS A 232 -20.11 4.30 14.82
CA HIS A 232 -18.70 4.55 15.14
C HIS A 232 -18.45 6.04 15.43
N LYS A 233 -19.14 6.58 16.44
CA LYS A 233 -18.89 7.95 16.92
C LYS A 233 -17.56 7.97 17.68
N GLY A 234 -16.53 8.48 17.02
CA GLY A 234 -15.23 8.87 17.56
C GLY A 234 -14.87 10.25 17.02
#